data_AF-A0A948DSK4-F1
#
_entry.id   AF-A0A948DSK4-F1
#
_cell.length_a   1.000
_cell.length_b   1.000
_cell.length_c   1.000
_cell.angle_alpha   90.00
_cell.angle_beta   90.00
_cell.angle_gamma   90.00
#
_symmetry.space_group_name_H-M   'P 1'
#
loop_
_entity.id
_entity.type
_entity.pdbx_description
1 polymer ?
#
loop_
_entity_poly.entity_id
_entity_poly.type
_entity_poly.pdbx_seq_one_letter_code
_entity_poly.pdbx_strand_id
1 'polypeptide(L)' 'MKNSKPNNEIIIYEGRGGEPRISVRVEDDTVWLTQVQLAELFGTTKANISIHIKNIFNEGELAKR' A
#
# COMPACT_ATOMS: atom_id res chain seq x y z
N MET A 1 -5.15 2.31 -34.41
CA MET A 1 -3.92 2.94 -33.88
C MET A 1 -4.28 4.16 -33.05
N LYS A 2 -4.25 4.05 -31.72
CA LYS A 2 -3.78 5.11 -30.79
C LYS A 2 -3.07 4.39 -29.65
N ASN A 3 -1.81 4.75 -29.47
CA ASN A 3 -0.83 4.08 -28.63
C ASN A 3 -0.79 4.77 -27.26
N SER A 4 -0.42 3.99 -26.23
CA SER A 4 0.45 4.38 -25.10
C SER A 4 -0.10 5.27 -23.97
N LYS A 5 -0.39 4.66 -22.81
CA LYS A 5 0.21 5.02 -21.50
C LYS A 5 0.31 3.76 -20.62
N PRO A 6 1.42 3.53 -19.89
CA PRO A 6 1.41 2.52 -18.84
C PRO A 6 0.48 3.03 -17.73
N ASN A 7 -0.43 2.19 -17.24
CA ASN A 7 -1.37 2.49 -16.14
C ASN A 7 -0.63 2.60 -14.79
N ASN A 8 0.43 3.40 -14.70
CA ASN A 8 1.06 3.79 -13.44
C ASN A 8 0.40 5.08 -12.96
N GLU A 9 -0.78 4.97 -12.36
CA GLU A 9 -1.42 6.10 -11.70
C GLU A 9 -0.80 6.27 -10.31
N ILE A 10 -0.36 7.50 -10.01
CA ILE A 10 0.14 7.85 -8.68
C ILE A 10 -1.00 8.53 -7.93
N ILE A 11 -1.48 7.90 -6.86
CA ILE A 11 -2.42 8.54 -5.92
C ILE A 11 -1.62 9.16 -4.79
N ILE A 12 -1.91 10.43 -4.49
CA ILE A 12 -1.38 11.13 -3.31
C ILE A 12 -2.48 11.15 -2.26
N TYR A 13 -2.27 10.40 -1.18
CA TYR A 13 -3.13 10.49 0.00
C TYR A 13 -2.64 11.64 0.88
N GLU A 14 -3.50 12.64 1.12
CA GLU A 14 -3.25 13.71 2.07
C GLU A 14 -4.03 13.39 3.36
N GLY A 15 -3.32 13.11 4.45
CA GLY A 15 -3.98 12.98 5.74
C GLY A 15 -4.56 14.32 6.22
N ARG A 16 -5.63 14.29 7.02
CA ARG A 16 -6.26 15.52 7.51
C ARG A 16 -5.29 16.31 8.39
N GLY A 17 -5.13 17.60 8.12
CA GLY A 17 -4.46 18.52 9.05
C GLY A 17 -2.93 18.59 8.95
N GLY A 18 -2.32 18.19 7.83
CA GLY A 18 -0.86 18.27 7.63
C GLY A 18 -0.10 16.95 7.84
N GLU A 19 -0.84 15.86 7.99
CA GLU A 19 -0.36 14.48 8.07
C GLU A 19 0.36 14.03 6.77
N PRO A 20 1.16 12.95 6.80
CA PRO A 20 2.06 12.55 5.72
C PRO A 20 1.36 12.45 4.36
N ARG A 21 1.99 13.03 3.34
CA ARG A 21 1.60 12.82 1.94
C ARG A 21 2.17 11.50 1.46
N ILE A 22 1.31 10.52 1.21
CA ILE A 22 1.74 9.20 0.73
C ILE A 22 1.49 9.10 -0.77
N SER A 23 2.55 8.84 -1.52
CA SER A 23 2.49 8.56 -2.96
C SER A 23 2.45 7.05 -3.19
N VAL A 24 1.36 6.55 -3.79
CA VAL A 24 1.16 5.11 -4.05
C VAL A 24 1.03 4.84 -5.54
N ARG A 25 1.49 3.67 -5.99
CA ARG A 25 1.32 3.21 -7.38
C ARG A 25 0.06 2.36 -7.47
N VAL A 26 -0.83 2.69 -8.39
CA VAL A 26 -1.99 1.88 -8.73
C VAL A 26 -1.71 1.18 -10.05
N GLU A 27 -1.98 -0.13 -10.08
CA GLU A 27 -1.85 -1.00 -11.26
C GLU A 27 -2.90 -2.09 -11.15
N ASP A 28 -3.71 -2.31 -12.20
CA ASP A 28 -4.74 -3.36 -12.25
C ASP A 28 -5.64 -3.42 -10.99
N ASP A 29 -6.21 -2.27 -10.62
CA ASP A 29 -7.03 -2.08 -9.40
C ASP A 29 -6.31 -2.45 -8.08
N THR A 30 -5.00 -2.65 -8.12
CA THR A 30 -4.16 -2.96 -6.97
C THR A 30 -3.34 -1.74 -6.57
N VAL A 31 -3.41 -1.39 -5.29
CA VAL A 31 -2.59 -0.32 -4.71
C VAL A 31 -1.33 -0.91 -4.10
N TRP A 32 -0.18 -0.48 -4.59
CA TRP A 32 1.13 -0.92 -4.11
C TRP A 32 1.69 0.09 -3.11
N LEU A 33 1.91 -0.39 -1.88
CA LEU A 33 2.55 0.36 -0.81
C LEU A 33 3.70 -0.43 -0.19
N THR A 34 4.72 0.28 0.28
CA THR A 34 5.70 -0.29 1.21
C THR A 34 5.10 -0.43 2.62
N GLN A 35 5.68 -1.28 3.47
CA GLN A 35 5.23 -1.42 4.87
C GLN A 35 5.35 -0.11 5.67
N VAL A 36 6.31 0.76 5.31
CA VAL A 36 6.47 2.08 5.96
C VAL A 36 5.29 2.98 5.60
N GLN A 37 4.92 3.02 4.32
CA GLN A 37 3.75 3.80 3.86
C GLN A 37 2.45 3.26 4.45
N LEU A 38 2.29 1.94 4.61
CA LEU A 38 1.15 1.38 5.34
C LEU A 38 1.14 1.83 6.81
N ALA A 39 2.30 1.86 7.46
CA ALA A 39 2.40 2.33 8.84
C ALA A 39 2.00 3.80 8.99
N GLU A 40 2.45 4.66 8.07
CA GLU A 40 2.04 6.07 7.99
C GLU A 40 0.54 6.23 7.73
N LEU A 41 -0.01 5.48 6.77
CA LEU A 41 -1.42 5.55 6.39
C LEU A 41 -2.36 5.19 7.54
N PHE A 42 -2.02 4.14 8.28
CA PHE A 42 -2.84 3.61 9.37
C PHE A 42 -2.43 4.15 10.76
N GLY A 43 -1.47 5.09 10.84
CA GLY A 43 -1.02 5.66 12.11
C GLY A 43 -0.46 4.62 13.07
N THR A 44 0.32 3.66 12.57
CA THR A 44 0.88 2.54 13.34
C THR A 44 2.39 2.41 13.09
N THR A 45 3.00 1.33 13.57
CA THR A 45 4.43 1.07 13.38
C THR A 45 4.66 0.03 12.28
N LYS A 46 5.81 0.12 11.59
CA LYS A 46 6.26 -0.92 10.63
C LYS A 46 6.27 -2.32 11.27
N ALA A 47 6.64 -2.42 12.55
CA ALA A 47 6.64 -3.68 13.29
C ALA A 47 5.23 -4.28 13.40
N ASN A 48 4.22 -3.46 13.73
CA ASN A 48 2.83 -3.90 13.75
C ASN A 48 2.37 -4.36 12.36
N ILE A 49 2.72 -3.63 11.30
CA ILE A 49 2.41 -4.07 9.91
C ILE A 49 3.04 -5.43 9.60
N SER A 50 4.31 -5.65 9.99
CA SER A 50 4.97 -6.95 9.82
C SER A 50 4.26 -8.09 10.57
N ILE A 51 3.74 -7.82 11.78
CA ILE A 51 2.96 -8.80 12.56
C ILE A 51 1.67 -9.15 11.81
N HIS A 52 0.91 -8.17 11.34
CA HIS A 52 -0.33 -8.41 10.60
C HIS A 52 -0.08 -9.22 9.32
N ILE A 53 0.95 -8.87 8.53
CA ILE A 53 1.33 -9.63 7.33
C ILE A 53 1.66 -11.09 7.68
N LYS A 54 2.41 -11.31 8.77
CA LYS A 54 2.74 -12.67 9.22
C LYS A 54 1.49 -13.45 9.60
N ASN A 55 0.54 -12.82 10.29
CA ASN A 55 -0.69 -13.47 10.72
C ASN A 55 -1.56 -13.88 9.52
N ILE A 56 -1.71 -13.02 8.50
CA ILE A 56 -2.43 -13.35 7.25
C ILE A 56 -1.93 -14.66 6.64
N PHE A 57 -0.61 -14.86 6.57
CA PHE A 57 -0.04 -16.11 6.05
C PHE A 57 -0.17 -17.29 7.00
N ASN A 58 -0.14 -17.06 8.32
CA ASN A 58 -0.27 -18.13 9.32
C ASN A 58 -1.71 -18.65 9.43
N GLU A 59 -2.69 -17.76 9.25
CA GLU A 59 -4.12 -18.05 9.27
C GLU A 59 -4.61 -18.62 7.93
N GLY A 60 -3.75 -18.62 6.91
CA GLY A 60 -4.05 -19.18 5.59
C GLY A 60 -4.95 -18.29 4.74
N GLU A 61 -5.15 -17.02 5.13
CA GLU A 61 -5.89 -16.03 4.33
C GLU A 61 -5.21 -15.76 3.00
N LEU A 62 -3.88 -15.88 2.96
CA LEU A 62 -3.08 -15.79 1.75
C LEU A 62 -2.09 -16.94 1.66
N ALA A 63 -1.94 -17.51 0.47
CA ALA A 63 -0.91 -18.50 0.20
C ALA A 63 0.48 -17.84 0.16
N LYS A 64 1.46 -18.45 0.83
CA LYS A 64 2.87 -18.08 0.65
C LYS A 64 3.27 -18.42 -0.79
N ARG A 65 3.88 -17.46 -1.48
CA ARG A 65 4.48 -17.65 -2.80
C ARG A 65 5.88 -18.24 -2.67
#